data_AF-A0A3D8X0V1-F1
#
_entry.id   AF-A0A3D8X0V1-F1
#
_cell.length_a   1.000
_cell.length_b   1.000
_cell.length_c   1.000
_cell.angle_alpha   90.00
_cell.angle_beta   90.00
_cell.angle_gamma   90.00
#
_symmetry.space_group_name_H-M   'P 1'
#
loop_
_entity.id
_entity.type
_entity.pdbx_description
1 polymer ?
#
loop_
_entity_poly.entity_id
_entity_poly.type
_entity_poly.pdbx_seq_one_letter_code
_entity_poly.pdbx_strand_id
1 'polypeptide(L)'
;MRNISKVTTGTITIALALGLMGCSPTRSSNESIDGSEAKKEIAIELKFLQNECERLINKDGKTEDKTFQSYKNDFNLLSASINSTSKVETQSDWELKESIAQLKRDVDVLTEKEYVKSYKKFNSSKTIYEVTLMNNMHDIIDATKDWDEDHNELALFDNKHMRSSKAQIKKDMGPAIDHINTLSKYKIELMQDEIQKHRDSYTKLQLEQLKKATHNFDLSLDNQIKSIQAYEPVGEDYSVSRDFSYKASEKYTNACVYITDFESNLGIAKAGDF
;
A
#
# COMPACT_ATOMS: atom_id res chain seq x y z
N MET A 1 20.02 41.22 10.00
CA MET A 1 20.64 39.90 9.73
C MET A 1 19.79 38.85 10.40
N ARG A 2 19.13 38.00 9.61
CA ARG A 2 18.16 36.99 10.06
C ARG A 2 18.92 35.72 10.47
N ASN A 3 18.69 35.26 11.70
CA ASN A 3 19.17 33.95 12.16
C ASN A 3 18.25 32.86 11.60
N ILE A 4 18.83 31.98 10.79
CA ILE A 4 18.19 30.75 10.33
C ILE A 4 18.57 29.67 11.34
N SER A 5 17.65 29.31 12.23
CA SER A 5 17.80 28.12 13.07
C SER A 5 17.59 26.89 12.19
N LYS A 6 18.63 26.05 12.08
CA LYS A 6 18.59 24.72 11.48
C LYS A 6 17.53 23.89 12.22
N VAL A 7 16.46 23.52 11.53
CA VAL A 7 15.53 22.50 12.00
C VAL A 7 16.07 21.17 11.48
N THR A 8 16.62 20.38 12.39
CA THR A 8 17.02 19.01 12.15
C THR A 8 15.75 18.19 11.90
N THR A 9 15.59 17.69 10.68
CA THR A 9 14.51 16.77 10.29
C THR A 9 14.71 15.45 11.04
N GLY A 10 14.13 15.35 12.23
CA GLY A 10 14.05 14.10 12.98
C GLY A 10 12.93 13.26 12.39
N THR A 11 13.31 12.13 11.80
CA THR A 11 12.40 11.04 11.44
C THR A 11 11.62 10.62 12.69
N ILE A 12 10.34 10.96 12.76
CA ILE A 12 9.44 10.40 13.78
C ILE A 12 9.09 9.00 13.30
N THR A 13 9.94 8.04 13.64
CA THR A 13 9.54 6.63 13.63
C THR A 13 8.43 6.51 14.68
N ILE A 14 7.17 6.50 14.23
CA ILE A 14 6.06 6.03 15.08
C ILE A 14 6.26 4.52 15.21
N ALA A 15 7.17 4.14 16.11
CA ALA A 15 7.11 2.84 16.72
C ALA A 15 5.74 2.78 17.41
N LEU A 16 4.85 1.95 16.89
CA LEU A 16 3.68 1.48 17.62
C LEU A 16 4.18 1.01 19.00
N ALA A 17 4.03 1.87 20.00
CA ALA A 17 4.19 1.51 21.39
C ALA A 17 2.96 0.69 21.80
N LEU A 18 2.86 -0.53 21.26
CA LEU A 18 2.15 -1.64 21.88
C LEU A 18 3.07 -2.43 22.82
N GLY A 19 4.34 -2.02 22.95
CA GLY A 19 5.18 -2.41 24.07
C GLY A 19 4.82 -1.62 25.32
N LEU A 20 3.80 -2.07 26.06
CA LEU A 20 3.72 -2.05 27.54
C LEU A 20 2.32 -2.46 28.03
N MET A 21 1.91 -3.70 27.74
CA MET A 21 1.18 -4.54 28.71
C MET A 21 1.57 -6.00 28.51
N GLY A 22 2.64 -6.41 29.19
CA GLY A 22 2.87 -7.80 29.63
C GLY A 22 3.22 -8.82 28.54
N CYS A 23 4.24 -9.63 28.81
CA CYS A 23 4.46 -10.90 28.13
C CYS A 23 3.19 -11.77 28.20
N SER A 24 2.33 -11.67 27.20
CA SER A 24 1.38 -12.71 26.84
C SER A 24 1.96 -13.42 25.63
N PRO A 25 1.96 -14.77 25.60
CA PRO A 25 2.56 -15.50 24.50
C PRO A 25 1.91 -15.05 23.20
N THR A 26 2.72 -14.88 22.16
CA THR A 26 2.29 -14.67 20.78
C THR A 26 1.30 -15.78 20.43
N ARG A 27 0.00 -15.51 20.57
CA ARG A 27 -1.03 -16.51 20.34
C ARG A 27 -1.15 -16.72 18.84
N SER A 28 -0.97 -17.97 18.45
CA SER A 28 -1.31 -18.45 17.11
C SER A 28 -2.76 -18.07 16.79
N SER A 29 -3.05 -17.73 15.54
CA SER A 29 -4.38 -17.40 15.01
C SER A 29 -5.45 -18.49 15.22
N ASN A 30 -5.09 -19.62 15.82
CA ASN A 30 -5.93 -20.76 16.13
C ASN A 30 -6.39 -20.88 17.60
N GLU A 31 -5.98 -20.01 18.53
CA GLU A 31 -6.55 -20.03 19.88
C GLU A 31 -7.97 -19.42 19.89
N SER A 32 -8.91 -20.10 20.55
CA SER A 32 -10.29 -19.61 20.65
C SER A 32 -10.32 -18.36 21.52
N ILE A 33 -10.44 -17.18 20.89
CA ILE A 33 -10.79 -15.95 21.59
C ILE A 33 -12.26 -16.04 22.04
N ASP A 34 -12.53 -15.71 23.30
CA ASP A 34 -13.90 -15.56 23.77
C ASP A 34 -14.49 -14.21 23.32
N GLY A 35 -15.80 -14.07 23.43
CA GLY A 35 -16.48 -12.88 22.94
C GLY A 35 -16.17 -11.60 23.73
N SER A 36 -15.78 -11.73 25.00
CA SER A 36 -15.42 -10.59 25.84
C SER A 36 -14.07 -9.99 25.45
N GLU A 37 -13.08 -10.84 25.17
CA GLU A 37 -11.77 -10.39 24.70
C GLU A 37 -11.87 -9.85 23.27
N ALA A 38 -12.63 -10.51 22.38
CA ALA A 38 -12.86 -10.01 21.02
C ALA A 38 -13.53 -8.62 21.02
N LYS A 39 -14.51 -8.39 21.90
CA LYS A 39 -15.14 -7.09 22.08
C LYS A 39 -14.15 -6.02 22.55
N LYS A 40 -13.29 -6.38 23.51
CA LYS A 40 -12.27 -5.47 24.06
C LYS A 40 -11.27 -5.05 22.99
N GLU A 41 -10.75 -5.98 22.20
CA GLU A 41 -9.79 -5.70 21.12
C GLU A 41 -10.40 -4.78 20.04
N ILE A 42 -11.63 -5.06 19.59
CA ILE A 42 -12.35 -4.20 18.63
C ILE A 42 -12.62 -2.80 19.22
N ALA A 43 -12.94 -2.70 20.51
CA ALA A 43 -13.15 -1.41 21.17
C ALA A 43 -11.85 -0.59 21.30
N ILE A 44 -10.71 -1.25 21.53
CA ILE A 44 -9.39 -0.60 21.53
C ILE A 44 -9.10 0.00 20.16
N GLU A 45 -9.30 -0.78 19.09
CA GLU A 45 -9.08 -0.30 17.71
C GLU A 45 -9.99 0.87 17.35
N LEU A 46 -11.29 0.76 17.64
CA LEU A 46 -12.23 1.87 17.42
C LEU A 46 -11.81 3.13 18.19
N LYS A 47 -11.33 2.98 19.42
CA LYS A 47 -10.89 4.12 20.24
C LYS A 47 -9.62 4.76 19.67
N PHE A 48 -8.69 3.97 19.16
CA PHE A 48 -7.53 4.46 18.44
C PHE A 48 -7.95 5.29 17.22
N LEU A 49 -8.82 4.73 16.36
CA LEU A 49 -9.35 5.43 15.19
C LEU A 49 -10.11 6.72 15.53
N GLN A 50 -10.84 6.76 16.64
CA GLN A 50 -11.49 7.99 17.12
C GLN A 50 -10.47 9.08 17.45
N ASN A 51 -9.42 8.73 18.19
CA ASN A 51 -8.38 9.68 18.58
C ASN A 51 -7.59 10.17 17.34
N GLU A 52 -7.29 9.27 16.40
CA GLU A 52 -6.60 9.62 15.16
C GLU A 52 -7.46 10.48 14.24
N CYS A 53 -8.77 10.21 14.15
CA CYS A 53 -9.72 11.06 13.44
C CYS A 53 -9.73 12.49 14.01
N GLU A 54 -9.82 12.63 15.34
CA GLU A 54 -9.73 13.93 16.01
C GLU A 54 -8.40 14.63 15.73
N ARG A 55 -7.29 13.89 15.72
CA ARG A 55 -5.96 14.42 15.40
C ARG A 55 -5.88 14.92 13.96
N LEU A 56 -6.45 14.18 13.01
CA LEU A 56 -6.48 14.54 11.58
C LEU A 56 -7.30 15.80 11.32
N ILE A 57 -8.44 15.95 12.01
CA ILE A 57 -9.33 17.12 11.89
C ILE A 57 -8.69 18.37 12.52
N ASN A 58 -8.02 18.21 13.66
CA ASN A 58 -7.49 19.34 14.43
C ASN A 58 -6.08 19.78 14.03
N LYS A 59 -5.47 19.15 13.00
CA LYS A 59 -4.12 19.50 12.56
C LYS A 59 -4.15 20.74 11.67
N ASP A 60 -3.50 21.82 12.11
CA ASP A 60 -3.29 23.03 11.31
C ASP A 60 -2.33 22.72 10.14
N GLY A 61 -2.88 22.44 8.95
CA GLY A 61 -2.13 22.23 7.71
C GLY A 61 -2.46 20.92 7.01
N LYS A 62 -1.85 20.67 5.83
CA LYS A 62 -1.98 19.39 5.14
C LYS A 62 -1.26 18.30 5.97
N THR A 63 -2.01 17.32 6.46
CA THR A 63 -1.43 16.10 7.04
C THR A 63 -0.51 15.45 6.01
N GLU A 64 0.58 14.81 6.47
CA GLU A 64 1.41 13.97 5.60
C GLU A 64 0.53 12.87 4.99
N ASP A 65 0.59 12.72 3.67
CA ASP A 65 -0.27 11.79 2.93
C ASP A 65 -0.19 10.37 3.53
N LYS A 66 1.02 9.90 3.90
CA LYS A 66 1.21 8.60 4.56
C LYS A 66 0.41 8.43 5.86
N THR A 67 0.29 9.48 6.67
CA THR A 67 -0.49 9.40 7.93
C THR A 67 -1.97 9.21 7.62
N PHE A 68 -2.49 9.93 6.63
CA PHE A 68 -3.88 9.75 6.21
C PHE A 68 -4.11 8.39 5.56
N GLN A 69 -3.20 7.91 4.68
CA GLN A 69 -3.33 6.60 4.07
C GLN A 69 -3.34 5.47 5.11
N SER A 70 -2.48 5.53 6.13
CA SER A 70 -2.51 4.51 7.19
C SER A 70 -3.79 4.56 8.02
N TYR A 71 -4.29 5.75 8.36
CA TYR A 71 -5.61 5.89 9.01
C TYR A 71 -6.74 5.33 8.15
N LYS A 72 -6.75 5.66 6.85
CA LYS A 72 -7.73 5.18 5.88
C LYS A 72 -7.74 3.65 5.83
N ASN A 73 -6.57 3.03 5.79
CA ASN A 73 -6.42 1.58 5.77
C ASN A 73 -6.96 0.93 7.04
N ASP A 74 -6.59 1.44 8.23
CA ASP A 74 -7.08 0.91 9.52
C ASP A 74 -8.59 1.05 9.66
N PHE A 75 -9.12 2.23 9.29
CA PHE A 75 -10.54 2.50 9.33
C PHE A 75 -11.30 1.51 8.45
N ASN A 76 -10.87 1.38 7.19
CA ASN A 76 -11.55 0.53 6.21
C ASN A 76 -11.39 -0.95 6.59
N LEU A 77 -10.26 -1.35 7.19
CA LEU A 77 -10.05 -2.70 7.69
C LEU A 77 -11.01 -3.04 8.83
N LEU A 78 -11.14 -2.16 9.84
CA LEU A 78 -12.10 -2.37 10.91
C LEU A 78 -13.54 -2.41 10.38
N SER A 79 -13.88 -1.47 9.51
CA SER A 79 -15.20 -1.39 8.89
C SER A 79 -15.57 -2.67 8.12
N ALA A 80 -14.70 -3.12 7.22
CA ALA A 80 -14.90 -4.35 6.46
C ALA A 80 -15.01 -5.58 7.36
N SER A 81 -14.23 -5.62 8.45
CA SER A 81 -14.20 -6.73 9.39
C SER A 81 -15.52 -6.89 10.14
N ILE A 82 -16.19 -5.78 10.47
CA ILE A 82 -17.51 -5.80 11.12
C ILE A 82 -18.68 -5.80 10.13
N ASN A 83 -18.40 -5.79 8.82
CA ASN A 83 -19.38 -5.63 7.72
C ASN A 83 -20.17 -4.30 7.80
N SER A 84 -19.51 -3.24 8.26
CA SER A 84 -20.05 -1.89 8.17
C SER A 84 -20.00 -1.40 6.72
N THR A 85 -20.94 -0.53 6.35
CA THR A 85 -20.92 0.18 5.06
C THR A 85 -20.08 1.46 5.10
N SER A 86 -19.60 1.85 6.28
CA SER A 86 -18.80 3.06 6.46
C SER A 86 -17.44 2.89 5.78
N LYS A 87 -16.94 3.95 5.15
CA LYS A 87 -15.60 3.94 4.57
C LYS A 87 -15.03 5.34 4.54
N VAL A 88 -13.71 5.42 4.56
CA VAL A 88 -12.97 6.66 4.37
C VAL A 88 -12.23 6.58 3.05
N GLU A 89 -12.41 7.60 2.23
CA GLU A 89 -11.78 7.79 0.93
C GLU A 89 -10.97 9.08 0.90
N THR A 90 -11.49 10.16 1.52
CA THR A 90 -10.83 11.47 1.54
C THR A 90 -10.61 11.99 2.95
N GLN A 91 -9.66 12.91 3.09
CA GLN A 91 -9.36 13.57 4.37
C GLN A 91 -10.31 14.76 4.64
N SER A 92 -11.55 14.70 4.15
CA SER A 92 -12.56 15.71 4.44
C SER A 92 -13.03 15.60 5.88
N ASP A 93 -12.96 16.70 6.65
CA ASP A 93 -13.47 16.75 8.03
C ASP A 93 -14.89 16.21 8.17
N TRP A 94 -15.76 16.51 7.20
CA TRP A 94 -17.14 16.05 7.20
C TRP A 94 -17.21 14.53 7.05
N GLU A 95 -16.46 13.97 6.10
CA GLU A 95 -16.41 12.52 5.85
C GLU A 95 -15.83 11.78 7.05
N LEU A 96 -14.73 12.29 7.60
CA LEU A 96 -14.06 11.71 8.77
C LEU A 96 -15.00 11.64 9.98
N LYS A 97 -15.73 12.73 10.27
CA LYS A 97 -16.68 12.81 11.39
C LYS A 97 -17.89 11.89 11.19
N GLU A 98 -18.47 11.87 10.00
CA GLU A 98 -19.62 11.02 9.70
C GLU A 98 -19.24 9.54 9.76
N SER A 99 -18.13 9.18 9.13
CA SER A 99 -17.67 7.80 9.03
C SER A 99 -17.32 7.23 10.41
N ILE A 100 -16.57 7.95 11.25
CA ILE A 100 -16.23 7.45 12.59
C ILE A 100 -17.45 7.35 13.52
N ALA A 101 -18.44 8.23 13.36
CA ALA A 101 -19.69 8.16 14.11
C ALA A 101 -20.54 6.96 13.68
N GLN A 102 -20.59 6.66 12.37
CA GLN A 102 -21.29 5.48 11.85
C GLN A 102 -20.59 4.20 12.29
N LEU A 103 -19.27 4.11 12.13
CA LEU A 103 -18.49 2.94 12.52
C LEU A 103 -18.67 2.62 14.01
N LYS A 104 -18.71 3.65 14.87
CA LYS A 104 -19.03 3.47 16.29
C LYS A 104 -20.40 2.84 16.51
N ARG A 105 -21.44 3.35 15.85
CA ARG A 105 -22.80 2.78 15.95
C ARG A 105 -22.83 1.32 15.51
N ASP A 106 -22.13 0.99 14.45
CA ASP A 106 -22.07 -0.38 13.91
C ASP A 106 -21.33 -1.34 14.87
N VAL A 107 -20.28 -0.87 15.55
CA VAL A 107 -19.59 -1.64 16.60
C VAL A 107 -20.47 -1.84 17.83
N ASP A 108 -21.25 -0.83 18.25
CA ASP A 108 -22.07 -0.86 19.47
C ASP A 108 -23.23 -1.87 19.38
N VAL A 109 -23.67 -2.24 18.17
CA VAL A 109 -24.78 -3.18 17.94
C VAL A 109 -24.34 -4.62 17.72
N LEU A 110 -23.03 -4.90 17.69
CA LEU A 110 -22.53 -6.26 17.48
C LEU A 110 -22.92 -7.18 18.65
N THR A 111 -23.39 -8.37 18.31
CA THR A 111 -23.54 -9.47 19.27
C THR A 111 -22.20 -10.08 19.63
N GLU A 112 -22.14 -10.83 20.73
CA GLU A 112 -20.93 -11.54 21.17
C GLU A 112 -20.35 -12.45 20.07
N LYS A 113 -21.22 -13.18 19.35
CA LYS A 113 -20.83 -14.02 18.22
C LYS A 113 -20.27 -13.22 17.06
N GLU A 114 -20.79 -12.02 16.83
CA GLU A 114 -20.31 -11.13 15.78
C GLU A 114 -18.96 -10.51 16.14
N TYR A 115 -18.72 -10.11 17.40
CA TYR A 115 -17.39 -9.68 17.83
C TYR A 115 -16.31 -10.73 17.55
N VAL A 116 -16.56 -12.01 17.87
CA VAL A 116 -15.61 -13.10 17.58
C VAL A 116 -15.35 -13.24 16.08
N LYS A 117 -16.40 -13.15 15.24
CA LYS A 117 -16.25 -13.22 13.78
C LYS A 117 -15.48 -12.02 13.24
N SER A 118 -15.81 -10.82 13.69
CA SER A 118 -15.17 -9.58 13.26
C SER A 118 -13.70 -9.55 13.65
N TYR A 119 -13.36 -9.96 14.87
CA TYR A 119 -11.96 -10.07 15.30
C TYR A 119 -11.15 -11.05 14.44
N LYS A 120 -11.74 -12.21 14.10
CA LYS A 120 -11.09 -13.18 13.18
C LYS A 120 -10.90 -12.60 11.78
N LYS A 121 -11.88 -11.85 11.26
CA LYS A 121 -11.78 -11.15 9.97
C LYS A 121 -10.71 -10.06 10.00
N PHE A 122 -10.67 -9.26 11.06
CA PHE A 122 -9.73 -8.16 11.23
C PHE A 122 -8.28 -8.62 11.22
N ASN A 123 -8.01 -9.80 11.78
CA ASN A 123 -6.68 -10.39 11.83
C ASN A 123 -6.39 -11.39 10.70
N SER A 124 -7.30 -11.55 9.74
CA SER A 124 -7.14 -12.50 8.63
C SER A 124 -6.30 -11.87 7.53
N SER A 125 -5.24 -12.58 7.10
CA SER A 125 -4.41 -12.19 5.94
C SER A 125 -5.23 -11.86 4.69
N LYS A 126 -6.33 -12.57 4.46
CA LYS A 126 -7.25 -12.29 3.36
C LYS A 126 -7.87 -10.89 3.43
N THR A 127 -8.56 -10.57 4.53
CA THR A 127 -9.23 -9.27 4.71
C THR A 127 -8.22 -8.13 4.68
N ILE A 128 -7.07 -8.30 5.35
CA ILE A 128 -6.02 -7.29 5.38
C ILE A 128 -5.54 -7.02 3.96
N TYR A 129 -5.21 -8.05 3.20
CA TYR A 129 -4.78 -7.89 1.81
C TYR A 129 -5.82 -7.19 0.94
N GLU A 130 -7.06 -7.71 0.93
CA GLU A 130 -8.16 -7.17 0.12
C GLU A 130 -8.44 -5.69 0.41
N VAL A 131 -8.29 -5.26 1.66
CA VAL A 131 -8.64 -3.91 2.09
C VAL A 131 -7.47 -2.92 2.02
N THR A 132 -6.26 -3.33 2.40
CA THR A 132 -5.14 -2.39 2.60
C THR A 132 -4.06 -2.48 1.52
N LEU A 133 -4.00 -3.57 0.75
CA LEU A 133 -2.91 -3.83 -0.20
C LEU A 133 -3.39 -4.00 -1.65
N MET A 134 -4.51 -4.68 -1.88
CA MET A 134 -4.89 -5.19 -3.20
C MET A 134 -4.98 -4.10 -4.28
N ASN A 135 -5.60 -2.95 -3.99
CA ASN A 135 -5.68 -1.86 -4.96
C ASN A 135 -4.30 -1.33 -5.35
N ASN A 136 -3.44 -1.05 -4.36
CA ASN A 136 -2.08 -0.60 -4.64
C ASN A 136 -1.27 -1.68 -5.37
N MET A 137 -1.49 -2.95 -5.06
CA MET A 137 -0.81 -4.06 -5.73
C MET A 137 -1.20 -4.14 -7.20
N HIS A 138 -2.50 -4.09 -7.51
CA HIS A 138 -3.01 -4.17 -8.88
C HIS A 138 -2.66 -2.94 -9.70
N ASP A 139 -2.72 -1.74 -9.10
CA ASP A 139 -2.20 -0.52 -9.72
C ASP A 139 -0.71 -0.63 -10.09
N ILE A 140 0.08 -1.33 -9.28
CA ILE A 140 1.50 -1.56 -9.55
C ILE A 140 1.71 -2.64 -10.60
N ILE A 141 0.88 -3.69 -10.63
CA ILE A 141 0.87 -4.66 -11.72
C ILE A 141 0.68 -3.91 -13.05
N ASP A 142 -0.32 -3.04 -13.15
CA ASP A 142 -0.59 -2.28 -14.37
C ASP A 142 0.54 -1.31 -14.70
N ALA A 143 1.05 -0.57 -13.70
CA ALA A 143 2.16 0.37 -13.90
C ALA A 143 3.50 -0.30 -14.26
N THR A 144 3.64 -1.61 -14.06
CA THR A 144 4.87 -2.36 -14.36
C THR A 144 4.76 -3.30 -15.54
N LYS A 145 3.56 -3.48 -16.09
CA LYS A 145 3.26 -4.28 -17.28
C LYS A 145 3.77 -3.56 -18.53
N ASP A 146 4.81 -4.09 -19.14
CA ASP A 146 5.59 -3.42 -20.19
C ASP A 146 4.87 -3.24 -21.54
N TRP A 147 3.74 -3.92 -21.75
CA TRP A 147 2.87 -3.73 -22.92
C TRP A 147 1.59 -2.93 -22.63
N ASP A 148 1.39 -2.45 -21.40
CA ASP A 148 0.25 -1.60 -21.05
C ASP A 148 0.60 -0.13 -21.31
N GLU A 149 0.29 0.35 -22.51
CA GLU A 149 0.54 1.73 -22.90
C GLU A 149 -0.35 2.76 -22.19
N ASP A 150 -1.35 2.36 -21.40
CA ASP A 150 -2.23 3.30 -20.69
C ASP A 150 -1.71 3.62 -19.29
N HIS A 151 -0.99 2.68 -18.66
CA HIS A 151 -0.58 2.77 -17.25
C HIS A 151 0.93 2.69 -17.03
N ASN A 152 1.70 2.16 -18.00
CA ASN A 152 3.15 2.03 -17.90
C ASN A 152 3.86 3.25 -18.48
N GLU A 153 4.59 3.98 -17.63
CA GLU A 153 5.25 5.22 -18.04
C GLU A 153 6.37 5.00 -19.07
N LEU A 154 7.10 3.88 -19.01
CA LEU A 154 8.09 3.56 -20.04
C LEU A 154 7.42 3.29 -21.39
N ALA A 155 6.34 2.51 -21.42
CA ALA A 155 5.60 2.23 -22.66
C ALA A 155 5.03 3.51 -23.29
N LEU A 156 4.45 4.40 -22.46
CA LEU A 156 4.00 5.73 -22.85
C LEU A 156 5.13 6.58 -23.42
N PHE A 157 6.29 6.58 -22.74
CA PHE A 157 7.47 7.34 -23.15
C PHE A 157 7.99 6.85 -24.50
N ASP A 158 8.13 5.53 -24.67
CA ASP A 158 8.57 4.88 -25.89
C ASP A 158 7.65 5.23 -27.07
N ASN A 159 6.33 5.07 -26.90
CA ASN A 159 5.33 5.38 -27.93
C ASN A 159 5.40 6.86 -28.36
N LYS A 160 5.45 7.78 -27.38
CA LYS A 160 5.55 9.23 -27.64
C LYS A 160 6.84 9.61 -28.36
N HIS A 161 7.95 8.93 -28.07
CA HIS A 161 9.27 9.35 -28.50
C HIS A 161 9.90 8.55 -29.65
N MET A 162 9.17 7.62 -30.27
CA MET A 162 9.63 6.87 -31.44
C MET A 162 10.20 7.73 -32.58
N ARG A 163 9.69 8.96 -32.76
CA ARG A 163 10.13 9.91 -33.81
C ARG A 163 10.54 11.27 -33.26
N SER A 164 10.77 11.34 -31.95
CA SER A 164 11.11 12.60 -31.29
C SER A 164 12.58 12.98 -31.48
N SER A 165 12.87 14.28 -31.44
CA SER A 165 14.24 14.78 -31.36
C SER A 165 14.83 14.54 -29.98
N LYS A 166 16.17 14.49 -29.87
CA LYS A 166 16.86 14.43 -28.57
C LYS A 166 16.45 15.52 -27.59
N ALA A 167 16.21 16.74 -28.09
CA ALA A 167 15.78 17.85 -27.26
C ALA A 167 14.39 17.60 -26.64
N GLN A 168 13.48 17.00 -27.41
CA GLN A 168 12.14 16.66 -26.91
C GLN A 168 12.18 15.49 -25.92
N ILE A 169 12.98 14.45 -26.20
CA ILE A 169 13.22 13.32 -25.28
C ILE A 169 13.74 13.84 -23.94
N LYS A 170 14.79 14.66 -23.96
CA LYS A 170 15.39 15.21 -22.73
C LYS A 170 14.43 16.10 -21.93
N LYS A 171 13.55 16.83 -22.61
CA LYS A 171 12.54 17.67 -21.97
C LYS A 171 11.52 16.85 -21.18
N ASP A 172 11.11 15.71 -21.74
CA ASP A 172 10.02 14.91 -21.19
C ASP A 172 10.51 13.80 -20.23
N MET A 173 11.81 13.49 -20.27
CA MET A 173 12.47 12.50 -19.40
C MET A 173 12.26 12.77 -17.91
N GLY A 174 12.45 14.03 -17.47
CA GLY A 174 12.28 14.43 -16.07
C GLY A 174 10.87 14.16 -15.54
N PRO A 175 9.82 14.71 -16.21
CA PRO A 175 8.43 14.46 -15.84
C PRO A 175 8.05 12.97 -15.76
N ALA A 176 8.51 12.15 -16.71
CA ALA A 176 8.23 10.71 -16.70
C ALA A 176 8.86 10.00 -15.49
N ILE A 177 10.13 10.28 -15.20
CA ILE A 177 10.83 9.73 -14.03
C ILE A 177 10.19 10.22 -12.73
N ASP A 178 9.80 11.49 -12.66
CA ASP A 178 9.12 12.06 -11.50
C ASP A 178 7.76 11.39 -11.27
N HIS A 179 7.02 11.08 -12.34
CA HIS A 179 5.76 10.35 -12.25
C HIS A 179 5.94 8.95 -11.63
N ILE A 180 6.92 8.17 -12.11
CA ILE A 180 7.24 6.85 -11.55
C ILE A 180 7.61 6.95 -10.05
N ASN A 181 8.44 7.93 -9.68
CA ASN A 181 8.90 8.09 -8.30
C ASN A 181 7.77 8.54 -7.36
N THR A 182 6.93 9.47 -7.80
CA THR A 182 5.91 10.10 -6.94
C THR A 182 4.61 9.32 -6.87
N LEU A 183 4.29 8.50 -7.86
CA LEU A 183 3.08 7.68 -7.89
C LEU A 183 3.37 6.22 -7.59
N SER A 184 4.10 5.53 -8.47
CA SER A 184 4.26 4.07 -8.41
C SER A 184 5.15 3.63 -7.25
N LYS A 185 6.33 4.23 -7.10
CA LYS A 185 7.21 3.90 -5.97
C LYS A 185 6.61 4.25 -4.62
N TYR A 186 5.87 5.35 -4.55
CA TYR A 186 5.14 5.72 -3.35
C TYR A 186 4.11 4.66 -2.93
N LYS A 187 3.34 4.08 -3.87
CA LYS A 187 2.43 2.97 -3.57
C LYS A 187 3.15 1.72 -3.08
N ILE A 188 4.34 1.42 -3.59
CA ILE A 188 5.18 0.32 -3.07
C ILE A 188 5.58 0.58 -1.62
N GLU A 189 6.00 1.80 -1.28
CA GLU A 189 6.33 2.17 0.09
C GLU A 189 5.12 1.99 1.02
N LEU A 190 3.93 2.45 0.62
CA LEU A 190 2.69 2.26 1.38
C LEU A 190 2.41 0.76 1.61
N MET A 191 2.56 -0.08 0.59
CA MET A 191 2.37 -1.52 0.74
C MET A 191 3.40 -2.14 1.69
N GLN A 192 4.67 -1.73 1.62
CA GLN A 192 5.71 -2.23 2.51
C GLN A 192 5.44 -1.86 3.98
N ASP A 193 4.96 -0.65 4.23
CA ASP A 193 4.55 -0.19 5.56
C ASP A 193 3.38 -1.05 6.10
N GLU A 194 2.36 -1.30 5.29
CA GLU A 194 1.20 -2.12 5.67
C GLU A 194 1.56 -3.61 5.86
N ILE A 195 2.41 -4.17 5.00
CA ILE A 195 2.96 -5.54 5.16
C ILE A 195 3.70 -5.66 6.49
N GLN A 196 4.50 -4.65 6.85
CA GLN A 196 5.26 -4.67 8.09
C GLN A 196 4.36 -4.49 9.32
N LYS A 197 3.34 -3.64 9.22
CA LYS A 197 2.33 -3.41 10.27
C LYS A 197 1.56 -4.68 10.60
N HIS A 198 1.12 -5.42 9.58
CA HIS A 198 0.30 -6.63 9.72
C HIS A 198 1.09 -7.94 9.61
N ARG A 199 2.41 -7.89 9.80
CA ARG A 199 3.32 -9.03 9.58
C ARG A 199 2.92 -10.32 10.30
N ASP A 200 2.30 -10.22 11.47
CA ASP A 200 1.96 -11.37 12.32
C ASP A 200 0.63 -12.01 11.91
N SER A 201 -0.16 -11.35 11.05
CA SER A 201 -1.37 -11.91 10.44
C SER A 201 -1.08 -12.81 9.23
N TYR A 202 0.15 -12.76 8.71
CA TYR A 202 0.59 -13.57 7.58
C TYR A 202 1.37 -14.80 8.03
N THR A 203 1.19 -15.91 7.32
CA THR A 203 2.14 -17.02 7.44
C THR A 203 3.52 -16.61 6.91
N LYS A 204 4.57 -17.34 7.31
CA LYS A 204 5.93 -17.08 6.83
C LYS A 204 6.02 -17.08 5.29
N LEU A 205 5.34 -18.02 4.64
CA LEU A 205 5.30 -18.13 3.18
C LEU A 205 4.61 -16.91 2.54
N GLN A 206 3.43 -16.55 3.06
CA GLN A 206 2.68 -15.38 2.58
C GLN A 206 3.50 -14.08 2.71
N LEU A 207 4.16 -13.88 3.86
CA LEU A 207 5.01 -12.72 4.07
C LEU A 207 6.21 -12.70 3.11
N GLU A 208 6.81 -13.85 2.84
CA GLU A 208 7.90 -13.97 1.87
C GLU A 208 7.44 -13.65 0.45
N GLN A 209 6.28 -14.15 0.03
CA GLN A 209 5.69 -13.85 -1.29
C GLN A 209 5.42 -12.35 -1.45
N LEU A 210 4.77 -11.70 -0.49
CA LEU A 210 4.50 -10.25 -0.53
C LEU A 210 5.79 -9.43 -0.59
N LYS A 211 6.79 -9.78 0.23
CA LYS A 211 8.10 -9.09 0.22
C LYS A 211 8.84 -9.26 -1.09
N LYS A 212 8.80 -10.47 -1.69
CA LYS A 212 9.45 -10.73 -2.96
C LYS A 212 8.72 -10.06 -4.12
N ALA A 213 7.38 -10.05 -4.12
CA ALA A 213 6.58 -9.36 -5.12
C ALA A 213 6.88 -7.85 -5.11
N THR A 214 6.70 -7.19 -3.96
CA THR A 214 6.96 -5.75 -3.81
C THR A 214 8.40 -5.36 -4.16
N HIS A 215 9.38 -6.17 -3.76
CA HIS A 215 10.78 -5.92 -4.13
C HIS A 215 11.03 -6.04 -5.65
N ASN A 216 10.45 -7.04 -6.32
CA ASN A 216 10.62 -7.19 -7.77
C ASN A 216 9.87 -6.10 -8.54
N PHE A 217 8.70 -5.65 -8.08
CA PHE A 217 8.04 -4.48 -8.67
C PHE A 217 8.89 -3.21 -8.53
N ASP A 218 9.50 -2.97 -7.37
CA ASP A 218 10.41 -1.83 -7.18
C ASP A 218 11.62 -1.89 -8.12
N LEU A 219 12.22 -3.07 -8.26
CA LEU A 219 13.30 -3.30 -9.24
C LEU A 219 12.83 -3.12 -10.70
N SER A 220 11.59 -3.46 -11.02
CA SER A 220 11.00 -3.22 -12.34
C SER A 220 10.92 -1.72 -12.61
N LEU A 221 10.36 -0.94 -11.69
CA LEU A 221 10.28 0.53 -11.80
C LEU A 221 11.67 1.18 -11.88
N ASP A 222 12.65 0.70 -11.11
CA ASP A 222 14.05 1.14 -11.20
C ASP A 222 14.65 0.92 -12.59
N ASN A 223 14.35 -0.22 -13.21
CA ASN A 223 14.82 -0.52 -14.55
C ASN A 223 14.07 0.29 -15.61
N GLN A 224 12.78 0.57 -15.43
CA GLN A 224 12.04 1.50 -16.29
C GLN A 224 12.67 2.90 -16.25
N ILE A 225 12.98 3.43 -15.07
CA ILE A 225 13.67 4.73 -14.91
C ILE A 225 15.01 4.71 -15.65
N LYS A 226 15.82 3.65 -15.49
CA LYS A 226 17.12 3.53 -16.18
C LYS A 226 16.95 3.43 -17.71
N SER A 227 15.89 2.76 -18.17
CA SER A 227 15.54 2.67 -19.59
C SER A 227 15.19 4.04 -20.16
N ILE A 228 14.35 4.82 -19.46
CA ILE A 228 14.01 6.21 -19.83
C ILE A 228 15.25 7.10 -19.82
N GLN A 229 16.13 6.99 -18.81
CA GLN A 229 17.36 7.78 -18.72
C GLN A 229 18.36 7.50 -19.85
N ALA A 230 18.40 6.26 -20.33
CA ALA A 230 19.26 5.83 -21.42
C ALA A 230 18.59 5.91 -22.80
N TYR A 231 17.39 6.50 -22.87
CA TYR A 231 16.58 6.52 -24.10
C TYR A 231 17.24 7.38 -25.17
N GLU A 232 17.42 6.81 -26.36
CA GLU A 232 17.93 7.48 -27.56
C GLU A 232 16.91 7.37 -28.72
N PRO A 233 16.88 8.33 -29.66
CA PRO A 233 15.97 8.27 -30.80
C PRO A 233 16.15 7.04 -31.69
N VAL A 234 15.09 6.67 -32.42
CA VAL A 234 15.15 5.63 -33.45
C VAL A 234 16.15 6.01 -34.55
N GLY A 235 17.14 5.15 -34.78
CA GLY A 235 18.26 5.39 -35.70
C GLY A 235 19.60 5.59 -34.99
N GLU A 236 19.59 5.74 -33.67
CA GLU A 236 20.78 5.75 -32.82
C GLU A 236 20.90 4.46 -31.99
N ASP A 237 21.96 4.36 -31.19
CA ASP A 237 22.20 3.19 -30.34
C ASP A 237 21.21 3.13 -29.16
N TYR A 238 20.10 2.42 -29.39
CA TYR A 238 19.05 2.16 -28.41
C TYR A 238 19.33 0.94 -27.51
N SER A 239 20.51 0.31 -27.59
CA SER A 239 20.77 -0.98 -26.94
C SER A 239 20.71 -0.92 -25.41
N VAL A 240 21.21 0.16 -24.80
CA VAL A 240 21.25 0.32 -23.34
C VAL A 240 19.85 0.50 -22.77
N SER A 241 19.03 1.37 -23.38
CA SER A 241 17.63 1.56 -22.97
C SER A 241 16.85 0.25 -23.08
N ARG A 242 17.05 -0.49 -24.17
CA ARG A 242 16.40 -1.79 -24.40
C ARG A 242 16.81 -2.85 -23.39
N ASP A 243 18.09 -2.93 -23.01
CA ASP A 243 18.57 -3.87 -21.98
C ASP A 243 17.87 -3.63 -20.64
N PHE A 244 17.69 -2.36 -20.24
CA PHE A 244 16.94 -2.04 -19.03
C PHE A 244 15.44 -2.34 -19.16
N SER A 245 14.83 -2.11 -20.33
CA SER A 245 13.44 -2.51 -20.58
C SER A 245 13.24 -4.02 -20.41
N TYR A 246 14.13 -4.86 -20.96
CA TYR A 246 14.07 -6.30 -20.76
C TYR A 246 14.24 -6.71 -19.29
N LYS A 247 15.15 -6.06 -18.56
CA LYS A 247 15.29 -6.28 -17.12
C LYS A 247 14.05 -5.87 -16.34
N ALA A 248 13.36 -4.80 -16.73
CA ALA A 248 12.09 -4.41 -16.12
C ALA A 248 11.04 -5.51 -16.30
N SER A 249 10.87 -6.00 -17.54
CA SER A 249 9.97 -7.10 -17.88
C SER A 249 10.25 -8.40 -17.10
N GLU A 250 11.53 -8.75 -16.94
CA GLU A 250 11.94 -9.92 -16.14
C GLU A 250 11.53 -9.75 -14.66
N LYS A 251 11.73 -8.57 -14.08
CA LYS A 251 11.35 -8.31 -12.68
C LYS A 251 9.83 -8.25 -12.50
N TYR A 252 9.10 -7.65 -13.44
CA TYR A 252 7.64 -7.71 -13.50
C TYR A 252 7.15 -9.18 -13.47
N THR A 253 7.63 -10.00 -14.39
CA THR A 253 7.22 -11.41 -14.50
C THR A 253 7.49 -12.18 -13.19
N ASN A 254 8.66 -11.97 -12.58
CA ASN A 254 8.98 -12.59 -11.30
C ASN A 254 8.04 -12.14 -10.18
N ALA A 255 7.65 -10.86 -10.14
CA ALA A 255 6.69 -10.35 -9.16
C ALA A 255 5.30 -10.96 -9.35
N CYS A 256 4.84 -11.08 -10.61
CA CYS A 256 3.56 -11.68 -10.98
C CYS A 256 3.44 -13.14 -10.51
N VAL A 257 4.52 -13.92 -10.58
CA VAL A 257 4.54 -15.29 -10.02
C VAL A 257 4.25 -15.28 -8.52
N TYR A 258 4.96 -14.45 -7.75
CA TYR A 258 4.77 -14.39 -6.30
C TYR A 258 3.38 -13.91 -5.89
N ILE A 259 2.84 -12.89 -6.57
CA ILE A 259 1.51 -12.36 -6.24
C ILE A 259 0.39 -13.32 -6.65
N THR A 260 0.52 -13.99 -7.81
CA THR A 260 -0.44 -15.01 -8.25
C THR A 260 -0.51 -16.16 -7.25
N ASP A 261 0.64 -16.67 -6.81
CA ASP A 261 0.69 -17.73 -5.79
C ASP A 261 0.09 -17.25 -4.47
N PHE A 262 0.39 -16.02 -4.04
CA PHE A 262 -0.14 -15.43 -2.82
C PHE A 262 -1.67 -15.29 -2.86
N GLU A 263 -2.21 -14.67 -3.91
CA GLU A 263 -3.66 -14.46 -4.06
C GLU A 263 -4.42 -15.78 -4.26
N SER A 264 -3.82 -16.75 -4.96
CA SER A 264 -4.36 -18.10 -5.08
C SER A 264 -4.45 -18.79 -3.71
N ASN A 265 -3.40 -18.67 -2.88
CA ASN A 265 -3.40 -19.21 -1.51
C ASN A 265 -4.45 -18.56 -0.60
N LEU A 266 -4.89 -17.33 -0.90
CA LEU A 266 -5.99 -16.65 -0.21
C LEU A 266 -7.38 -16.92 -0.82
N GLY A 267 -7.43 -17.65 -1.94
CA GLY A 267 -8.66 -17.85 -2.72
C GLY A 267 -9.25 -16.54 -3.23
N ILE A 268 -8.38 -15.64 -3.71
CA ILE A 268 -8.74 -14.35 -4.33
C ILE A 268 -8.67 -14.48 -5.85
N ALA A 269 -7.54 -14.95 -6.37
CA ALA A 269 -7.30 -15.16 -7.79
C ALA A 269 -7.22 -16.66 -8.14
N LYS A 270 -7.36 -16.98 -9.43
CA LYS A 270 -6.99 -18.28 -9.98
C LYS A 270 -5.53 -18.24 -10.45
N ALA A 271 -4.89 -19.41 -10.48
CA ALA A 271 -3.55 -19.52 -11.05
C ALA A 271 -3.55 -19.06 -12.52
N GLY A 272 -2.73 -18.05 -12.84
CA GLY A 272 -2.58 -17.50 -14.20
C GLY A 272 -3.41 -16.25 -14.51
N ASP A 273 -3.96 -15.56 -13.50
CA ASP A 273 -4.71 -14.31 -13.71
C ASP A 273 -3.83 -13.10 -14.11
N PHE A 274 -2.50 -13.23 -14.01
CA PHE A 274 -1.52 -12.19 -14.37
C PHE A 274 -0.41 -12.72 -15.27
#